data_AF-A0A815IMM8-F1
#
_entry.id   AF-A0A815IMM8-F1
#
_cell.length_a   1.000
_cell.length_b   1.000
_cell.length_c   1.000
_cell.angle_alpha   90.00
_cell.angle_beta   90.00
_cell.angle_gamma   90.00
#
_symmetry.space_group_name_H-M   'P 1'
#
loop_
_entity.id
_entity.type
_entity.pdbx_description
1 polymer ?
#
loop_
_entity_poly.entity_id
_entity_poly.type
_entity_poly.pdbx_seq_one_letter_code
_entity_poly.pdbx_strand_id
1 'polypeptide(L)'
;MQNLAAGDHVLTMSDDGKRFVASEVAFFIHAEMNRTSLFYTVTTVSGHQISVTPDHYIRVENNGYVIASQLTLNHSLFVTHLNYPVRIRSIKKEFKMGLFSPVTFAGTILVNDVFASCYCLNNLRGTHYEKHHLYAPFRLWILMSLADIPAKAVHRLLVINPLDETILTDDVLVTGTYKYF
;
A
#
# COMPACT_ATOMS: atom_id res chain seq x y z
N MET A 1 -4.96 7.28 -5.16
CA MET A 1 -5.75 6.93 -3.95
C MET A 1 -7.24 7.25 -4.06
N GLN A 2 -7.68 8.41 -4.56
CA GLN A 2 -9.11 8.81 -4.52
C GLN A 2 -10.09 7.86 -5.24
N ASN A 3 -9.62 7.09 -6.22
CA ASN A 3 -10.41 6.11 -6.98
C ASN A 3 -10.23 4.66 -6.48
N LEU A 4 -9.58 4.47 -5.32
CA LEU A 4 -9.42 3.17 -4.67
C LEU A 4 -10.65 2.89 -3.81
N ALA A 5 -11.23 1.70 -3.93
CA ALA A 5 -12.36 1.25 -3.14
C ALA A 5 -12.02 -0.03 -2.36
N ALA A 6 -12.80 -0.32 -1.32
CA ALA A 6 -12.75 -1.63 -0.69
C ALA A 6 -13.17 -2.70 -1.73
N GLY A 7 -12.50 -3.86 -1.72
CA GLY A 7 -12.64 -4.89 -2.74
C GLY A 7 -11.67 -4.76 -3.93
N ASP A 8 -11.07 -3.58 -4.16
CA ASP A 8 -10.03 -3.44 -5.17
C ASP A 8 -8.79 -4.26 -4.78
N HIS A 9 -8.16 -4.88 -5.77
CA HIS A 9 -6.89 -5.58 -5.59
C HIS A 9 -5.73 -4.65 -5.95
N VAL A 10 -4.77 -4.54 -5.03
CA VAL A 10 -3.58 -3.69 -5.18
C VAL A 10 -2.32 -4.52 -5.04
N LEU A 11 -1.22 -4.03 -5.59
CA LEU A 11 0.07 -4.67 -5.43
C LEU A 11 0.60 -4.40 -4.01
N THR A 12 0.99 -5.47 -3.33
CA THR A 12 1.54 -5.46 -1.97
C THR A 12 2.80 -6.31 -1.92
N MET A 13 3.44 -6.37 -0.76
CA MET A 13 4.51 -7.33 -0.50
C MET A 13 3.99 -8.50 0.35
N SER A 14 4.50 -9.71 0.09
CA SER A 14 4.37 -10.86 0.98
C SER A 14 4.98 -10.61 2.37
N ASP A 15 4.50 -11.36 3.37
CA ASP A 15 4.95 -11.26 4.76
C ASP A 15 6.46 -11.51 4.94
N ASP A 16 7.05 -12.37 4.11
CA ASP A 16 8.50 -12.63 4.08
C ASP A 16 9.32 -11.47 3.49
N GLY A 17 8.65 -10.46 2.92
CA GLY A 17 9.24 -9.31 2.29
C GLY A 17 9.87 -9.57 0.93
N LYS A 18 9.67 -10.74 0.30
CA LYS A 18 10.44 -11.19 -0.87
C LYS A 18 9.69 -11.16 -2.19
N ARG A 19 8.35 -11.17 -2.18
CA ARG A 19 7.52 -11.31 -3.38
C ARG A 19 6.45 -10.24 -3.42
N PHE A 20 6.18 -9.75 -4.62
CA PHE A 20 5.00 -8.93 -4.84
C PHE A 20 3.78 -9.83 -4.95
N VAL A 21 2.72 -9.49 -4.25
CA VAL A 21 1.47 -10.26 -4.22
C VAL A 21 0.29 -9.31 -4.40
N ALA A 22 -0.77 -9.82 -5.00
CA ALA A 22 -2.04 -9.11 -5.04
C ALA A 22 -2.72 -9.23 -3.66
N SER A 23 -3.22 -8.12 -3.12
CA SER A 23 -4.04 -8.15 -1.92
C SER A 23 -5.23 -7.23 -2.07
N GLU A 24 -6.39 -7.70 -1.62
CA GLU A 24 -7.60 -6.92 -1.57
C GLU A 24 -7.50 -5.81 -0.51
N VAL A 25 -8.01 -4.63 -0.83
CA VAL A 25 -8.26 -3.57 0.14
C VAL A 25 -9.49 -3.93 0.94
N ALA A 26 -9.29 -4.30 2.20
CA ALA A 26 -10.36 -4.71 3.10
C ALA A 26 -11.24 -3.52 3.52
N PHE A 27 -10.62 -2.40 3.93
CA PHE A 27 -11.33 -1.19 4.37
C PHE A 27 -10.39 0.02 4.40
N PHE A 28 -10.94 1.20 4.73
CA PHE A 28 -10.19 2.44 4.94
C PHE A 28 -10.34 2.90 6.39
N ILE A 29 -9.23 3.22 7.04
CA ILE A 29 -9.24 3.90 8.36
C ILE A 29 -9.59 5.39 8.17
N HIS A 30 -9.03 5.99 7.11
CA HIS A 30 -9.30 7.37 6.69
C HIS A 30 -9.57 7.40 5.18
N ALA A 31 -10.55 8.20 4.77
CA ALA A 31 -10.90 8.46 3.36
C ALA A 31 -11.50 9.87 3.22
N GLU A 32 -10.73 10.89 3.63
CA GLU A 32 -11.19 12.26 3.78
C GLU A 32 -10.57 13.15 2.69
N MET A 33 -11.31 13.41 1.60
CA MET A 33 -10.78 14.15 0.46
C MET A 33 -10.51 15.62 0.73
N ASN A 34 -11.32 16.27 1.58
CA ASN A 34 -11.21 17.71 1.87
C ASN A 34 -10.37 18.01 3.12
N ARG A 35 -9.73 17.01 3.71
CA ARG A 35 -8.87 17.21 4.89
C ARG A 35 -7.49 17.66 4.46
N THR A 36 -7.05 18.80 4.98
CA THR A 36 -5.66 19.23 4.90
C THR A 36 -4.87 18.63 6.06
N SER A 37 -3.72 18.03 5.78
CA SER A 37 -2.85 17.43 6.80
C SER A 37 -1.39 17.58 6.43
N LEU A 38 -0.50 17.46 7.42
CA LEU A 38 0.94 17.49 7.19
C LEU A 38 1.39 16.16 6.56
N PHE A 39 2.14 16.26 5.47
CA PHE A 39 2.78 15.14 4.79
C PHE A 39 4.29 15.34 4.71
N TYR A 40 5.00 14.22 4.78
CA TYR A 40 6.40 14.09 4.44
C TYR A 40 6.47 13.53 3.02
N THR A 41 6.86 14.39 2.09
CA THR A 41 7.04 14.03 0.68
C THR A 41 8.49 13.64 0.46
N VAL A 42 8.71 12.35 0.34
CA VAL A 42 10.02 11.72 0.17
C VAL A 42 10.23 11.48 -1.31
N THR A 43 11.32 12.01 -1.86
CA THR A 43 11.68 11.83 -3.27
C THR A 43 13.01 11.09 -3.35
N THR A 44 13.06 10.04 -4.16
CA THR A 44 14.26 9.23 -4.38
C THR A 44 15.14 9.83 -5.48
N VAL A 45 16.40 9.38 -5.58
CA VAL A 45 17.30 9.79 -6.68
C VAL A 45 16.80 9.34 -8.05
N SER A 46 16.05 8.24 -8.10
CA SER A 46 15.42 7.73 -9.33
C SER A 46 14.18 8.51 -9.78
N GLY A 47 13.74 9.52 -9.03
CA GLY A 47 12.58 10.35 -9.36
C GLY A 47 11.26 9.93 -8.70
N HIS A 48 11.14 8.69 -8.21
CA HIS A 48 9.95 8.21 -7.50
C HIS A 48 9.70 9.01 -6.22
N GLN A 49 8.43 9.29 -5.93
CA GLN A 49 8.01 10.14 -4.82
C GLN A 49 6.81 9.54 -4.08
N ILE A 50 6.86 9.55 -2.76
CA ILE A 50 5.75 9.16 -1.90
C ILE A 50 5.48 10.27 -0.87
N SER A 51 4.19 10.56 -0.62
CA SER A 51 3.76 11.47 0.44
C SER A 51 2.99 10.69 1.49
N VAL A 52 3.46 10.71 2.73
CA VAL A 52 2.80 10.05 3.86
C VAL A 52 2.73 10.95 5.09
N THR A 53 1.84 10.64 6.04
CA THR A 53 1.77 11.36 7.32
C THR A 53 3.00 11.07 8.19
N PRO A 54 3.33 11.94 9.17
CA PRO A 54 4.59 11.86 9.93
C PRO A 54 4.80 10.52 10.67
N ASP A 55 3.71 9.87 11.06
CA ASP A 55 3.71 8.64 11.86
C ASP A 55 3.56 7.37 11.01
N HIS A 56 3.51 7.50 9.68
CA HIS A 56 3.32 6.37 8.79
C HIS A 56 4.64 5.62 8.56
N TYR A 57 4.60 4.29 8.59
CA TYR A 57 5.78 3.47 8.33
C TYR A 57 6.04 3.36 6.82
N ILE A 58 7.24 3.74 6.41
CA ILE A 58 7.75 3.52 5.06
C ILE A 58 8.76 2.38 5.11
N ARG A 59 8.70 1.50 4.10
CA ARG A 59 9.67 0.44 3.96
C ARG A 59 11.02 1.00 3.51
N VAL A 60 12.07 0.61 4.22
CA VAL A 60 13.47 0.90 3.87
C VAL A 60 14.20 -0.39 3.50
N GLU A 61 15.47 -0.27 3.14
CA GLU A 61 16.37 -1.41 2.90
C GLU A 61 16.38 -2.44 4.05
N ASN A 62 16.83 -3.67 3.75
CA ASN A 62 16.95 -4.77 4.72
C ASN A 62 15.63 -5.15 5.42
N ASN A 63 14.48 -5.03 4.72
CA ASN A 63 13.14 -5.33 5.25
C ASN A 63 12.78 -4.52 6.51
N GLY A 64 13.41 -3.36 6.70
CA GLY A 64 13.13 -2.44 7.78
C GLY A 64 11.92 -1.55 7.49
N TYR A 65 11.35 -1.00 8.56
CA TYR A 65 10.32 0.03 8.50
C TYR A 65 10.71 1.20 9.39
N VAL A 66 10.62 2.42 8.84
CA VAL A 66 10.93 3.65 9.54
C VAL A 66 9.73 4.57 9.44
N ILE A 67 9.37 5.27 10.51
CA ILE A 67 8.30 6.27 10.44
C ILE A 67 8.77 7.48 9.63
N ALA A 68 7.86 8.09 8.87
CA ALA A 68 8.22 9.15 7.94
C ALA A 68 8.94 10.34 8.59
N SER A 69 8.57 10.70 9.82
CA SER A 69 9.19 11.77 10.60
C SER A 69 10.63 11.48 11.04
N GLN A 70 11.06 10.21 11.04
CA GLN A 70 12.41 9.76 11.37
C GLN A 70 13.26 9.45 10.14
N LEU A 71 12.72 9.59 8.93
CA LEU A 71 13.50 9.39 7.71
C LEU A 71 14.58 10.47 7.58
N THR A 72 15.79 10.02 7.24
CA THR A 72 16.92 10.86 6.86
C THR A 72 17.39 10.51 5.45
N LEU A 73 18.28 11.33 4.88
CA LEU A 73 18.88 11.08 3.55
C LEU A 73 19.85 9.87 3.53
N ASN A 74 20.12 9.27 4.69
CA ASN A 74 20.94 8.06 4.80
C ASN A 74 20.14 6.78 4.56
N HIS A 75 18.80 6.85 4.50
CA HIS A 75 17.97 5.69 4.17
C HIS A 75 17.80 5.54 2.65
N SER A 76 17.52 4.29 2.26
CA SER A 76 17.11 3.92 0.91
C SER A 76 15.72 3.30 0.94
N LEU A 77 14.88 3.65 -0.04
CA LEU A 77 13.54 3.09 -0.20
C LEU A 77 13.55 1.94 -1.19
N PHE A 78 12.67 0.96 -0.99
CA PHE A 78 12.48 -0.10 -1.97
C PHE A 78 11.50 0.36 -3.06
N VAL A 79 11.95 0.38 -4.32
CA VAL A 79 11.16 0.76 -5.49
C VAL A 79 10.92 -0.49 -6.33
N THR A 80 9.67 -0.84 -6.63
CA THR A 80 9.28 -2.14 -7.23
C THR A 80 10.05 -2.53 -8.48
N HIS A 81 10.24 -1.60 -9.41
CA HIS A 81 10.87 -1.87 -10.71
C HIS A 81 12.40 -1.88 -10.65
N LEU A 82 12.96 -1.50 -9.50
CA LEU A 82 14.39 -1.43 -9.28
C LEU A 82 14.70 -2.49 -8.23
N ASN A 83 15.28 -3.62 -8.66
CA ASN A 83 15.66 -4.75 -7.78
C ASN A 83 16.73 -4.39 -6.72
N TYR A 84 16.92 -3.10 -6.42
CA TYR A 84 17.86 -2.54 -5.46
C TYR A 84 17.24 -1.34 -4.71
N PRO A 85 17.58 -1.12 -3.43
CA PRO A 85 17.15 0.05 -2.69
C PRO A 85 17.64 1.36 -3.33
N VAL A 86 16.77 2.36 -3.39
CA VAL A 86 17.05 3.67 -3.97
C VAL A 86 17.17 4.73 -2.88
N ARG A 87 18.31 5.42 -2.86
CA ARG A 87 18.58 6.49 -1.89
C ARG A 87 17.55 7.62 -1.97
N ILE A 88 17.25 8.18 -0.81
CA ILE A 88 16.43 9.39 -0.70
C ILE A 88 17.24 10.61 -1.17
N ARG A 89 16.67 11.37 -2.09
CA ARG A 89 17.21 12.64 -2.59
C ARG A 89 16.77 13.82 -1.73
N SER A 90 15.50 13.85 -1.33
CA SER A 90 14.94 14.96 -0.54
C SER A 90 13.73 14.52 0.26
N ILE A 91 13.53 15.17 1.40
CA ILE A 91 12.34 15.04 2.25
C ILE A 91 11.77 16.44 2.46
N LYS A 92 10.54 16.67 1.97
CA LYS A 92 9.83 17.95 2.12
C LYS A 92 8.66 17.78 3.07
N LYS A 93 8.47 18.75 3.96
CA LYS A 93 7.30 18.83 4.84
C LYS A 93 6.31 19.80 4.20
N GLU A 94 5.13 19.31 3.87
CA GLU A 94 4.12 20.12 3.18
C GLU A 94 2.71 19.74 3.64
N PHE A 95 1.82 20.73 3.67
CA PHE A 95 0.40 20.48 3.90
C PHE A 95 -0.26 20.12 2.58
N LYS A 96 -0.89 18.94 2.52
CA LYS A 96 -1.63 18.46 1.35
C LYS A 96 -3.07 18.18 1.72
N MET A 97 -3.94 18.34 0.74
CA MET A 97 -5.36 17.99 0.83
C MET A 97 -5.57 16.52 0.46
N GLY A 98 -6.41 15.82 1.21
CA GLY A 98 -6.70 14.40 1.04
C GLY A 98 -5.93 13.52 2.02
N LEU A 99 -6.64 12.80 2.88
CA LEU A 99 -6.07 11.80 3.78
C LEU A 99 -6.72 10.44 3.55
N PHE A 100 -5.91 9.48 3.09
CA PHE A 100 -6.36 8.12 2.78
C PHE A 100 -5.46 7.10 3.48
N SER A 101 -6.08 6.11 4.14
CA SER A 101 -5.38 5.03 4.83
C SER A 101 -6.08 3.69 4.55
N PRO A 102 -5.92 3.14 3.33
CA PRO A 102 -6.43 1.82 3.00
C PRO A 102 -5.69 0.75 3.81
N VAL A 103 -6.40 -0.33 4.12
CA VAL A 103 -5.85 -1.50 4.79
C VAL A 103 -6.05 -2.70 3.89
N THR A 104 -4.95 -3.33 3.48
CA THR A 104 -4.96 -4.58 2.73
C THR A 104 -4.83 -5.77 3.67
N PHE A 105 -5.21 -6.97 3.22
CA PHE A 105 -4.99 -8.18 4.03
C PHE A 105 -3.50 -8.46 4.28
N ALA A 106 -2.64 -8.14 3.30
CA ALA A 106 -1.19 -8.21 3.42
C ALA A 106 -0.59 -7.13 4.35
N GLY A 107 -1.34 -6.07 4.69
CA GLY A 107 -0.86 -4.99 5.57
C GLY A 107 0.19 -4.07 4.95
N THR A 108 0.46 -4.19 3.65
CA THR A 108 1.32 -3.29 2.87
C THR A 108 0.61 -2.85 1.60
N ILE A 109 1.06 -1.77 0.97
CA ILE A 109 0.52 -1.27 -0.29
C ILE A 109 1.62 -0.58 -1.10
N LEU A 110 1.59 -0.73 -2.42
CA LEU A 110 2.42 0.02 -3.34
C LEU A 110 1.77 1.35 -3.72
N VAL A 111 2.50 2.45 -3.59
CA VAL A 111 2.06 3.80 -3.99
C VAL A 111 3.21 4.49 -4.72
N ASN A 112 2.98 4.97 -5.94
CA ASN A 112 4.02 5.56 -6.80
C ASN A 112 5.31 4.72 -6.85
N ASP A 113 5.16 3.41 -7.01
CA ASP A 113 6.23 2.41 -7.02
C ASP A 113 7.04 2.27 -5.73
N VAL A 114 6.59 2.87 -4.62
CA VAL A 114 7.21 2.76 -3.30
C VAL A 114 6.28 2.00 -2.34
N PHE A 115 6.81 0.99 -1.64
CA PHE A 115 6.01 0.27 -0.64
C PHE A 115 5.86 1.06 0.65
N ALA A 116 4.61 1.14 1.11
CA ALA A 116 4.23 1.64 2.42
C ALA A 116 3.54 0.55 3.24
N SER A 117 3.67 0.68 4.56
CA SER A 117 2.92 -0.14 5.52
C SER A 117 1.51 0.45 5.68
N CYS A 118 0.47 -0.38 5.72
CA CYS A 118 -0.89 0.09 6.03
C CYS A 118 -1.05 0.55 7.50
N TYR A 119 -0.06 0.28 8.35
CA TYR A 119 -0.03 0.66 9.76
C TYR A 119 0.81 1.92 10.01
N CYS A 120 0.41 2.71 11.01
CA CYS A 120 1.12 3.87 11.52
C CYS A 120 1.56 3.67 13.00
N LEU A 121 2.42 4.55 13.49
CA LEU A 121 2.69 4.70 14.92
C LEU A 121 1.46 5.30 15.61
N ASN A 122 0.78 4.48 16.42
CA ASN A 122 -0.26 4.90 17.36
C ASN A 122 0.24 4.61 18.79
N ASN A 123 -0.53 4.98 19.81
CA ASN A 123 -0.17 4.83 21.24
C ASN A 123 0.11 3.38 21.67
N LEU A 124 -0.10 2.40 20.80
CA LEU A 124 0.35 1.02 20.93
C LEU A 124 1.77 0.93 20.35
N ARG A 125 2.78 0.90 21.23
CA ARG A 125 4.19 0.72 20.85
C ARG A 125 4.36 -0.59 20.07
N GLY A 126 5.17 -0.56 19.00
CA GLY A 126 5.62 -1.77 18.33
C GLY A 126 6.02 -1.59 16.86
N THR A 127 6.79 -2.54 16.31
CA THR A 127 7.22 -2.59 14.90
C THR A 127 6.04 -2.86 13.95
N HIS A 128 6.23 -2.68 12.65
CA HIS A 128 5.25 -3.08 11.63
C HIS A 128 4.77 -4.54 11.83
N TYR A 129 5.71 -5.47 12.06
CA TYR A 129 5.40 -6.88 12.24
C TYR A 129 4.56 -7.14 13.51
N GLU A 130 4.91 -6.49 14.62
CA GLU A 130 4.15 -6.61 15.87
C GLU A 130 2.72 -6.09 15.71
N LYS A 131 2.54 -5.00 14.97
CA LYS A 131 1.21 -4.45 14.66
C LYS A 131 0.44 -5.35 13.72
N HIS A 132 1.09 -5.87 12.70
CA HIS A 132 0.50 -6.85 11.79
C HIS A 132 -0.04 -8.05 12.59
N HIS A 133 0.73 -8.60 13.53
CA HIS A 133 0.27 -9.66 14.42
C HIS A 133 -0.85 -9.22 15.37
N LEU A 134 -0.76 -8.03 15.98
CA LEU A 134 -1.78 -7.50 16.88
C LEU A 134 -3.14 -7.34 16.18
N TYR A 135 -3.14 -6.90 14.93
CA TYR A 135 -4.35 -6.76 14.11
C TYR A 135 -4.78 -8.05 13.42
N ALA A 136 -4.03 -9.16 13.55
CA ALA A 136 -4.43 -10.46 12.98
C ALA A 136 -5.83 -10.94 13.40
N PRO A 137 -6.24 -10.92 14.69
CA PRO A 137 -7.60 -11.31 15.07
C PRO A 137 -8.67 -10.39 14.48
N PHE A 138 -8.40 -9.08 14.35
CA PHE A 138 -9.34 -8.14 13.74
C PHE A 138 -9.47 -8.37 12.22
N ARG A 139 -8.36 -8.66 11.54
CA ARG A 139 -8.33 -9.06 10.13
C ARG A 139 -9.07 -10.37 9.90
N LEU A 140 -8.88 -11.36 10.78
CA LEU A 140 -9.61 -12.62 10.75
C LEU A 140 -11.10 -12.41 11.02
N TRP A 141 -11.48 -11.57 11.98
CA TRP A 141 -12.88 -11.24 12.25
C TRP A 141 -13.55 -10.56 11.04
N ILE A 142 -12.86 -9.64 10.35
CA ILE A 142 -13.34 -9.05 9.10
C ILE A 142 -13.48 -10.13 8.01
N LEU A 143 -12.49 -11.00 7.83
CA LEU A 143 -12.59 -12.11 6.87
C LEU A 143 -13.78 -13.02 7.18
N MET A 144 -14.01 -13.34 8.46
CA MET A 144 -15.11 -14.18 8.91
C MET A 144 -16.47 -13.49 8.80
N SER A 145 -16.57 -12.19 9.07
CA SER A 145 -17.82 -11.44 8.94
C SER A 145 -18.19 -11.19 7.47
N LEU A 146 -17.21 -11.14 6.58
CA LEU A 146 -17.43 -11.15 5.14
C LEU A 146 -17.81 -12.55 4.61
N ALA A 147 -17.47 -13.63 5.33
CA ALA A 147 -17.85 -15.00 4.96
C ALA A 147 -19.34 -15.33 5.19
N ASP A 148 -20.03 -14.57 6.05
CA ASP A 148 -21.49 -14.67 6.26
C ASP A 148 -22.31 -13.90 5.22
N ILE A 149 -21.66 -13.26 4.24
CA ILE A 149 -22.34 -12.73 3.06
C ILE A 149 -22.67 -13.93 2.15
N PRO A 150 -23.95 -14.26 1.91
CA PRO A 150 -24.30 -15.42 1.10
C PRO A 150 -23.66 -15.27 -0.29
N ALA A 151 -23.02 -16.33 -0.78
CA ALA A 151 -22.28 -16.39 -2.05
C ALA A 151 -23.04 -15.83 -3.29
N LYS A 152 -24.36 -15.63 -3.19
CA LYS A 152 -25.20 -14.95 -4.18
C LYS A 152 -25.00 -13.43 -4.28
N ALA A 153 -24.44 -12.75 -3.27
CA ALA A 153 -24.13 -11.32 -3.34
C ALA A 153 -22.78 -11.04 -4.03
N VAL A 154 -21.92 -12.06 -4.15
CA VAL A 154 -20.63 -11.99 -4.86
C VAL A 154 -20.80 -12.01 -6.39
N HIS A 155 -22.03 -12.26 -6.89
CA HIS A 155 -22.34 -12.34 -8.33
C HIS A 155 -22.82 -11.02 -8.96
N ARG A 156 -22.61 -9.86 -8.34
CA ARG A 156 -22.91 -8.55 -8.95
C ARG A 156 -21.75 -7.57 -8.82
N LEU A 157 -20.76 -7.68 -9.72
CA LEU A 157 -20.43 -6.60 -10.67
C LEU A 157 -19.42 -7.12 -11.70
N LEU A 158 -19.96 -7.62 -12.82
CA LEU A 158 -19.25 -7.96 -14.04
C LEU A 158 -19.86 -7.07 -15.13
N VAL A 159 -19.20 -5.95 -15.47
CA VAL A 159 -19.40 -5.11 -16.67
C VAL A 159 -18.07 -4.38 -16.91
N ILE A 160 -17.16 -4.91 -17.75
CA ILE A 160 -16.99 -4.66 -19.20
C ILE A 160 -16.67 -3.18 -19.54
N ASN A 161 -15.48 -2.94 -20.08
CA ASN A 161 -15.41 -2.30 -21.40
C ASN A 161 -14.37 -3.05 -22.28
N PRO A 162 -14.69 -3.34 -23.56
CA PRO A 162 -13.91 -4.11 -24.51
C PRO A 162 -13.01 -3.23 -25.38
N LEU A 163 -12.25 -3.86 -26.29
CA LEU A 163 -11.27 -3.28 -27.26
C LEU A 163 -9.89 -3.06 -26.61
N ASP A 164 -8.78 -3.69 -26.98
CA ASP A 164 -8.38 -4.32 -28.24
C ASP A 164 -7.50 -5.57 -28.04
N GLU A 165 -7.55 -6.37 -29.10
CA GLU A 165 -6.78 -7.53 -29.56
C GLU A 165 -5.53 -8.03 -28.80
N THR A 166 -5.51 -9.36 -28.72
CA THR A 166 -4.44 -10.28 -28.33
C THR A 166 -3.11 -10.02 -29.04
N ILE A 167 -2.01 -9.95 -28.28
CA ILE A 167 -0.70 -10.43 -28.72
C ILE A 167 -0.14 -11.37 -27.65
N LEU A 168 -0.13 -12.66 -27.97
CA LEU A 168 0.66 -13.67 -27.27
C LEU A 168 2.13 -13.40 -27.55
N THR A 169 2.91 -13.14 -26.50
CA THR A 169 4.35 -13.41 -26.49
C THR A 169 4.68 -14.10 -25.19
N ASP A 170 5.40 -15.21 -25.30
CA ASP A 170 5.82 -16.06 -24.20
C ASP A 170 6.59 -15.28 -23.11
N ASP A 171 6.43 -15.79 -21.88
CA ASP A 171 7.07 -15.40 -20.62
C ASP A 171 6.37 -14.31 -19.76
N VAL A 172 5.74 -14.83 -18.69
CA VAL A 172 5.20 -14.14 -17.50
C VAL A 172 3.94 -13.29 -17.74
N LEU A 173 2.81 -13.98 -17.91
CA LEU A 173 1.47 -13.42 -17.69
C LEU A 173 1.28 -13.13 -16.20
N VAL A 174 1.52 -11.88 -15.77
CA VAL A 174 0.79 -11.33 -14.64
C VAL A 174 -0.48 -10.67 -15.20
N THR A 175 -1.45 -11.50 -15.60
CA THR A 175 -2.80 -11.03 -15.95
C THR A 175 -3.56 -10.69 -14.68
N GLY A 176 -3.33 -9.48 -14.20
CA GLY A 176 -4.18 -8.81 -13.24
C GLY A 176 -4.02 -7.33 -13.49
N THR A 177 -5.10 -6.63 -13.86
CA THR A 177 -5.11 -5.17 -13.90
C THR A 177 -4.94 -4.66 -12.48
N TYR A 178 -3.70 -4.37 -12.08
CA TYR A 178 -3.41 -3.70 -10.81
C TYR A 178 -3.61 -2.20 -10.98
N LYS A 179 -4.33 -1.58 -10.04
CA LYS A 179 -4.35 -0.12 -9.96
C LYS A 179 -3.02 0.35 -9.36
N TYR A 180 -2.19 1.00 -10.17
CA TYR A 180 -1.04 1.78 -9.72
C TYR A 180 -1.55 3.18 -9.35
N PHE A 181 -1.19 3.70 -8.16
CA PHE A 181 -1.69 4.97 -7.60
C PHE A 181 -0.60 6.01 -7.43
#